data_AF-A0A1I5R5T0-F1
#
_entry.id   AF-A0A1I5R5T0-F1
#
_cell.length_a   1.000
_cell.length_b   1.000
_cell.length_c   1.000
_cell.angle_alpha   90.00
_cell.angle_beta   90.00
_cell.angle_gamma   90.00
#
_symmetry.space_group_name_H-M   'P 1'
#
loop_
_entity.id
_entity.type
_entity.pdbx_description
1 polymer ?
#
loop_
_entity_poly.entity_id
_entity_poly.type
_entity_poly.pdbx_seq_one_letter_code
_entity_poly.pdbx_strand_id
1 'polypeptide(L)'
;MTLRGHNGRARRKREVLFFCSGTVALYRLVGQPTYPGIVDDYRATFAKVKAMRIDVLLGPHPEVYGMQDKRAQQIKSETPNPFIKPRELATYATGLADDFDKALAKQTAALQAAK
;
A
#
# COMPACT_ATOMS: atom_id res chain seq x y z
N MET A 1 -27.99 0.56 7.49
CA MET A 1 -28.15 -0.85 7.93
C MET A 1 -27.02 -1.19 8.89
N THR A 2 -27.30 -1.28 10.19
CA THR A 2 -26.30 -1.38 11.25
C THR A 2 -26.29 -2.81 11.79
N LEU A 3 -25.23 -3.58 11.51
CA LEU A 3 -25.08 -4.92 12.11
C LEU A 3 -24.84 -4.79 13.62
N ARG A 4 -25.57 -5.54 14.45
CA ARG A 4 -25.43 -5.53 15.91
C ARG A 4 -24.23 -6.41 16.29
N GLY A 5 -23.31 -5.91 17.13
CA GLY A 5 -22.22 -6.74 17.67
C GLY A 5 -22.69 -7.47 18.92
N HIS A 6 -22.56 -8.80 18.94
CA HIS A 6 -22.59 -9.58 20.18
C HIS A 6 -21.41 -9.14 21.08
N ASN A 7 -21.64 -8.98 22.39
CA ASN A 7 -20.65 -8.67 23.45
C ASN A 7 -20.29 -7.21 23.77
N GLY A 8 -21.26 -6.29 23.85
CA GLY A 8 -21.22 -5.13 24.78
C GLY A 8 -20.05 -4.12 24.68
N ARG A 9 -19.09 -4.29 23.78
CA ARG A 9 -17.99 -3.35 23.54
C ARG A 9 -18.49 -2.26 22.61
N ALA A 10 -18.26 -1.00 23.00
CA ALA A 10 -18.51 0.15 22.14
C ALA A 10 -17.88 -0.08 20.76
N ARG A 11 -18.71 0.03 19.70
CA ARG A 11 -18.24 -0.03 18.31
C ARG A 11 -17.28 1.13 18.06
N ARG A 12 -15.98 0.85 18.00
CA ARG A 12 -14.98 1.83 17.57
C ARG A 12 -15.06 2.00 16.05
N LYS A 13 -15.22 3.25 15.59
CA LYS A 13 -15.05 3.61 14.18
C LYS A 13 -13.62 3.30 13.76
N ARG A 14 -13.44 2.85 12.52
CA ARG A 14 -12.14 2.48 11.93
C ARG A 14 -12.07 3.07 10.53
N GLU A 15 -10.93 3.67 10.21
CA GLU A 15 -10.65 4.18 8.88
C GLU A 15 -10.06 3.06 8.02
N VAL A 16 -10.74 2.74 6.90
CA VAL A 16 -10.36 1.67 5.98
C VAL A 16 -9.97 2.30 4.65
N LEU A 17 -8.84 1.88 4.09
CA LEU A 17 -8.40 2.32 2.77
C LEU A 17 -8.22 1.12 1.83
N PHE A 18 -8.91 1.16 0.69
CA PHE A 18 -8.58 0.33 -0.47
C PHE A 18 -7.54 1.07 -1.31
N PHE A 19 -6.27 0.83 -1.03
CA PHE A 19 -5.16 1.49 -1.71
C PHE A 19 -5.03 0.96 -3.15
N CYS A 20 -5.02 1.85 -4.14
CA CYS A 20 -5.18 1.47 -5.55
C CYS A 20 -3.98 0.70 -6.12
N SER A 21 -2.76 1.04 -5.72
CA SER A 21 -1.46 0.40 -6.01
C SER A 21 -0.39 1.51 -5.94
N GLY A 22 0.87 1.14 -5.74
CA GLY A 22 2.00 2.07 -5.85
C GLY A 22 3.27 1.40 -6.37
N THR A 23 3.14 0.26 -7.04
CA THR A 23 4.28 -0.45 -7.64
C THR A 23 4.65 0.18 -8.99
N VAL A 24 5.93 0.11 -9.37
CA VAL A 24 6.39 0.53 -10.71
C VAL A 24 5.93 -0.46 -11.79
N ALA A 25 5.84 -1.75 -11.46
CA ALA A 25 5.38 -2.80 -12.36
C ALA A 25 6.02 -2.70 -13.76
N LEU A 26 5.22 -2.43 -14.79
CA LEU A 26 5.65 -2.33 -16.20
C LEU A 26 5.91 -0.89 -16.67
N TYR A 27 5.82 0.10 -15.78
CA TYR A 27 5.91 1.50 -16.17
C TYR A 27 7.35 1.92 -16.47
N ARG A 28 7.49 2.63 -17.60
CA ARG A 28 8.70 3.39 -17.93
C ARG A 28 8.69 4.71 -17.16
N LEU A 29 9.74 4.97 -16.39
CA LEU A 29 9.93 6.16 -15.57
C LEU A 29 10.80 7.22 -16.25
N VAL A 30 11.67 6.80 -17.18
CA VAL A 30 12.67 7.65 -17.85
C VAL A 30 12.75 7.35 -19.35
N GLY A 31 13.39 8.24 -20.12
CA GLY A 31 13.57 8.11 -21.56
C GLY A 31 12.30 8.48 -22.32
N GLN A 32 11.42 7.50 -22.54
CA GLN A 32 10.03 7.72 -22.93
C GLN A 32 9.12 7.30 -21.77
N PRO A 33 8.92 8.17 -20.76
CA PRO A 33 8.09 7.84 -19.62
C PRO A 33 6.68 7.44 -20.06
N THR A 34 6.04 6.55 -19.31
CA THR A 34 4.68 6.06 -19.61
C THR A 34 3.70 7.21 -19.80
N TYR A 35 3.82 8.25 -18.98
CA TYR A 35 3.16 9.53 -19.19
C TYR A 35 4.00 10.67 -18.56
N PRO A 36 3.82 11.93 -19.01
CA PRO A 36 4.52 13.08 -18.43
C PRO A 36 4.16 13.29 -16.95
N GLY A 37 5.15 13.43 -16.08
CA GLY A 37 4.95 13.68 -14.64
C GLY A 37 4.83 12.41 -13.77
N ILE A 38 4.94 11.21 -14.35
CA ILE A 38 4.80 9.94 -13.61
C ILE A 38 5.69 9.84 -12.36
N VAL A 39 6.94 10.33 -12.43
CA VAL A 39 7.87 10.31 -11.28
C VAL A 39 7.35 11.18 -10.14
N ASP A 40 6.82 12.35 -10.45
CA ASP A 40 6.30 13.29 -9.45
C ASP A 40 5.03 12.73 -8.80
N ASP A 41 4.15 12.11 -9.60
CA ASP A 41 2.93 11.47 -9.10
C ASP A 41 3.22 10.33 -8.13
N TYR A 42 4.24 9.50 -8.40
CA TYR A 42 4.70 8.48 -7.44
C TYR A 42 5.17 9.11 -6.13
N ARG A 43 6.07 10.12 -6.20
CA ARG A 43 6.61 10.77 -5.01
C ARG A 43 5.53 11.45 -4.18
N ALA A 44 4.62 12.17 -4.84
CA ALA A 44 3.47 12.82 -4.20
C ALA A 44 2.54 11.78 -3.55
N THR A 45 2.29 10.66 -4.22
CA THR A 45 1.47 9.57 -3.69
C THR A 45 2.08 8.98 -2.42
N PHE A 46 3.37 8.64 -2.42
CA PHE A 46 4.04 8.08 -1.24
C PHE A 46 4.01 9.03 -0.05
N ALA A 47 4.28 10.32 -0.27
CA ALA A 47 4.20 11.34 0.77
C ALA A 47 2.79 11.45 1.35
N LYS A 48 1.77 11.52 0.47
CA LYS A 48 0.36 11.59 0.87
C LYS A 48 -0.05 10.39 1.73
N VAL A 49 0.19 9.18 1.25
CA VAL A 49 -0.31 7.98 1.94
C VAL A 49 0.44 7.69 3.26
N LYS A 50 1.73 8.06 3.37
CA LYS A 50 2.48 7.96 4.63
C LYS A 50 1.89 8.87 5.74
N ALA A 51 1.27 9.98 5.37
CA ALA A 51 0.65 10.92 6.31
C ALA A 51 -0.78 10.53 6.72
N MET A 52 -1.41 9.58 6.02
CA MET A 52 -2.79 9.17 6.30
C MET A 52 -2.88 8.31 7.57
N ARG A 53 -3.92 8.55 8.39
CA ARG A 53 -4.25 7.72 9.55
C ARG A 53 -5.26 6.64 9.16
N ILE A 54 -4.75 5.49 8.73
CA ILE A 54 -5.57 4.33 8.33
C ILE A 54 -5.38 3.20 9.34
N ASP A 55 -6.51 2.62 9.80
CA ASP A 55 -6.54 1.47 10.71
C ASP A 55 -6.44 0.15 9.95
N VAL A 56 -7.02 0.08 8.75
CA VAL A 56 -7.11 -1.14 7.93
C VAL A 56 -6.66 -0.84 6.50
N LEU A 57 -5.52 -1.41 6.12
CA LEU A 57 -5.03 -1.39 4.74
C LEU A 57 -5.63 -2.57 3.96
N LEU A 58 -6.20 -2.25 2.80
CA LEU A 58 -6.59 -3.20 1.75
C LEU A 58 -6.02 -2.72 0.41
N GLY A 59 -6.05 -3.59 -0.60
CA GLY A 59 -5.62 -3.24 -1.95
C GLY A 59 -6.12 -4.25 -2.98
N PRO A 60 -5.83 -4.02 -4.29
CA PRO A 60 -6.28 -4.88 -5.37
C PRO A 60 -5.59 -6.25 -5.37
N HIS A 61 -4.42 -6.37 -4.73
CA HIS A 61 -3.65 -7.60 -4.62
C HIS A 61 -3.44 -7.97 -3.15
N PRO A 62 -3.56 -9.26 -2.77
CA PRO A 62 -3.48 -9.70 -1.38
C PRO A 62 -2.13 -9.43 -0.71
N GLU A 63 -1.05 -9.32 -1.50
CA GLU A 63 0.31 -9.02 -1.06
C GLU A 63 0.43 -7.60 -0.49
N VAL A 64 -0.45 -6.67 -0.89
CA VAL A 64 -0.47 -5.29 -0.39
C VAL A 64 -0.62 -5.25 1.14
N TYR A 65 -1.37 -6.20 1.70
CA TYR A 65 -1.73 -6.20 3.12
C TYR A 65 -1.56 -7.57 3.79
N GLY A 66 -0.86 -8.53 3.17
CA GLY A 66 -0.62 -9.86 3.75
C GLY A 66 -1.91 -10.62 4.05
N MET A 67 -2.82 -10.68 3.07
CA MET A 67 -4.17 -11.21 3.26
C MET A 67 -4.17 -12.64 3.84
N GLN A 68 -3.34 -13.52 3.29
CA GLN A 68 -3.29 -14.93 3.64
C GLN A 68 -2.91 -15.13 5.12
N ASP A 69 -1.88 -14.44 5.59
CA ASP A 69 -1.43 -14.53 6.99
C ASP A 69 -2.48 -14.00 7.96
N LYS A 70 -3.08 -12.85 7.63
CA LYS A 70 -4.16 -12.27 8.45
C LYS A 70 -5.38 -13.17 8.46
N ARG A 71 -5.74 -13.77 7.33
CA ARG A 71 -6.86 -14.71 7.25
C ARG A 71 -6.60 -15.96 8.09
N ALA A 72 -5.39 -16.51 8.02
CA ALA A 72 -5.00 -17.67 8.83
C ALA A 72 -5.05 -17.35 10.34
N GLN A 73 -4.62 -16.15 10.76
CA GLN A 73 -4.76 -15.69 12.14
C GLN A 73 -6.22 -15.54 12.56
N GLN A 74 -7.06 -14.99 11.68
CA GLN A 74 -8.48 -14.76 11.96
C GLN A 74 -9.26 -16.08 12.15
N ILE A 75 -8.90 -17.14 11.42
CA ILE A 75 -9.51 -18.47 11.58
C ILE A 75 -9.19 -19.06 12.96
N LYS A 76 -8.00 -18.78 13.51
CA LYS A 76 -7.60 -19.26 14.85
C LYS A 76 -8.28 -18.49 15.98
N SER A 77 -8.49 -17.19 15.80
CA SER A 77 -9.22 -16.34 16.75
C SER A 77 -9.83 -15.13 16.04
N GLU A 78 -11.12 -14.89 16.28
CA GLU A 78 -11.82 -13.72 15.74
C GLU A 78 -11.38 -12.40 16.40
N THR A 79 -10.75 -12.47 17.59
CA THR A 79 -10.31 -11.29 18.32
C THR A 79 -8.84 -11.37 18.80
N PRO A 80 -8.07 -10.29 18.65
CA PRO A 80 -8.39 -9.08 17.88
C PRO A 80 -8.43 -9.36 16.36
N ASN A 81 -9.24 -8.61 15.60
CA ASN A 81 -9.29 -8.75 14.15
C ASN A 81 -7.90 -8.39 13.54
N PRO A 82 -7.21 -9.33 12.86
CA PRO A 82 -5.83 -9.16 12.40
C PRO A 82 -5.68 -8.19 11.22
N PHE A 83 -6.78 -7.79 10.57
CA PHE A 83 -6.77 -6.74 9.54
C PHE A 83 -6.68 -5.34 10.12
N ILE A 84 -6.95 -5.16 11.42
CA ILE A 84 -6.78 -3.88 12.10
C ILE A 84 -5.31 -3.75 12.51
N LYS A 85 -4.53 -3.06 11.67
CA LYS A 85 -3.10 -2.83 11.85
C LYS A 85 -2.73 -1.38 11.52
N PRO A 86 -2.91 -0.46 12.49
CA PRO A 86 -2.53 0.94 12.29
C PRO A 86 -1.06 1.07 11.90
N ARG A 87 -0.75 2.08 11.07
CA ARG A 87 0.58 2.36 10.51
C ARG A 87 1.06 1.38 9.43
N GLU A 88 0.33 0.30 9.12
CA GLU A 88 0.73 -0.61 8.04
C GLU A 88 0.83 0.08 6.68
N LEU A 89 -0.09 1.01 6.38
CA LEU A 89 -0.01 1.85 5.16
C LEU A 89 1.31 2.62 5.08
N ALA A 90 1.77 3.22 6.19
CA ALA A 90 3.01 3.98 6.22
C ALA A 90 4.25 3.08 6.04
N THR A 91 4.24 1.89 6.63
CA THR A 91 5.28 0.88 6.42
C THR A 91 5.30 0.40 4.97
N TYR A 92 4.15 0.04 4.42
CA TYR A 92 4.02 -0.42 3.03
C TYR A 92 4.46 0.65 2.02
N ALA A 93 4.02 1.90 2.21
CA ALA A 93 4.41 3.02 1.36
C ALA A 93 5.90 3.39 1.48
N THR A 94 6.56 3.05 2.59
CA THR A 94 8.02 3.19 2.70
C THR A 94 8.72 2.17 1.83
N GLY A 95 8.33 0.90 1.89
CA GLY A 95 8.88 -0.13 1.00
C GLY A 95 8.65 0.18 -0.48
N LEU A 96 7.46 0.68 -0.85
CA LEU A 96 7.18 1.10 -2.22
C LEU A 96 8.07 2.26 -2.69
N ALA A 97 8.36 3.23 -1.82
CA ALA A 97 9.26 4.34 -2.15
C ALA A 97 10.70 3.84 -2.39
N ASP A 98 11.18 2.93 -1.55
CA ASP A 98 12.51 2.34 -1.70
C ASP A 98 12.62 1.53 -3.01
N ASP A 99 11.60 0.75 -3.34
CA ASP A 99 11.56 -0.03 -4.59
C ASP A 99 11.39 0.86 -5.82
N PHE A 100 10.66 1.97 -5.71
CA PHE A 100 10.58 2.99 -6.74
C PHE A 100 11.94 3.61 -7.03
N ASP A 101 12.69 4.02 -6.00
CA ASP A 101 14.01 4.64 -6.18
C ASP A 101 15.00 3.65 -6.81
N LYS A 102 14.96 2.36 -6.43
CA LYS A 102 15.74 1.29 -7.10
C LYS A 102 15.36 1.15 -8.57
N ALA A 103 14.07 1.14 -8.89
CA ALA A 103 13.59 1.00 -10.26
C ALA A 103 13.98 2.21 -11.12
N LEU A 104 13.86 3.43 -10.58
CA LEU A 104 14.27 4.67 -11.24
C LEU A 104 15.76 4.65 -11.56
N ALA A 105 16.60 4.28 -10.58
CA ALA A 105 18.04 4.15 -10.79
C ALA A 105 18.37 3.10 -11.86
N LYS A 106 17.74 1.91 -11.79
CA LYS A 106 17.93 0.84 -12.76
C LYS A 106 17.56 1.27 -14.18
N GLN A 107 16.40 1.90 -14.38
CA GLN A 107 15.99 2.37 -15.71
C GLN A 107 16.88 3.50 -16.22
N THR A 108 17.35 4.39 -15.34
CA THR A 108 18.28 5.47 -15.72
C THR A 108 19.61 4.92 -16.19
N ALA A 109 20.19 3.96 -15.47
CA ALA A 109 21.44 3.30 -15.85
C ALA A 109 21.30 2.54 -17.18
N ALA A 110 20.18 1.83 -17.38
CA ALA A 110 19.91 1.13 -18.63
C ALA A 110 19.84 2.08 -19.84
N LEU A 111 19.24 3.26 -19.68
CA LEU A 111 19.21 4.28 -20.74
C LEU A 111 20.58 4.90 -21.02
N GLN A 112 21.45 5.01 -20.02
CA GLN A 112 22.82 5.51 -20.20
C GLN A 112 23.69 4.49 -20.94
N ALA A 113 23.56 3.20 -20.61
CA ALA A 113 24.33 2.13 -21.24
C ALA A 113 23.90 1.84 -22.70
N ALA A 114 22.70 2.27 -23.09
CA ALA A 114 22.19 2.14 -24.46
C ALA A 114 22.54 3.32 -25.38
N LYS A 115 23.29 4.32 -24.87
CA LYS A 115 23.85 5.43 -25.64
C LYS A 115 25.26 5.10 -26.08
#